data_AF-A0AAW3D5G9-F1
#
_entry.id   AF-A0AAW3D5G9-F1
#
_cell.length_a   1.000
_cell.length_b   1.000
_cell.length_c   1.000
_cell.angle_alpha   90.00
_cell.angle_beta   90.00
_cell.angle_gamma   90.00
#
_symmetry.space_group_name_H-M   'P 1'
#
loop_
_entity.id
_entity.type
_entity.pdbx_description
1 polymer ?
#
loop_
_entity_poly.entity_id
_entity_poly.type
_entity_poly.pdbx_seq_one_letter_code
_entity_poly.pdbx_strand_id
1 'polypeptide(L)'
;MPIIQGKILENSTIYTDGWKAYDGLILNGYDHYRIYHSHNEFARGKNHVNGIELFWSFSKRRLAKFNGLSDDKFVLHLKECEFRWNNKDNDLYKIMLTLVRKFSIKVIWTLTK
;
A
#
# COMPACT_ATOMS: atom_id res chain seq x y z
N MET A 1 13.68 1.50 -19.77
CA MET A 1 12.23 1.42 -19.45
C MET A 1 11.66 2.82 -19.21
N PRO A 2 10.79 3.34 -20.09
CA PRO A 2 10.29 4.72 -20.00
C PRO A 2 9.38 5.00 -18.79
N ILE A 3 8.75 3.98 -18.20
CA ILE A 3 7.87 4.13 -17.03
C ILE A 3 8.66 4.52 -15.76
N ILE A 4 9.92 4.10 -15.67
CA ILE A 4 10.78 4.32 -14.49
C ILE A 4 11.57 5.62 -14.63
N GLN A 5 11.92 6.00 -15.87
CA GLN A 5 12.62 7.24 -16.18
C GLN A 5 11.77 8.45 -15.75
N GLY A 6 12.33 9.29 -14.88
CA GLY A 6 11.66 10.48 -14.33
C GLY A 6 10.78 10.25 -13.09
N LYS A 7 10.60 9.00 -12.65
CA LYS A 7 9.94 8.67 -11.37
C LYS A 7 10.94 8.33 -10.26
N ILE A 8 12.14 7.89 -10.63
CA ILE A 8 13.20 7.46 -9.72
C ILE A 8 14.46 8.27 -10.04
N LEU A 9 15.18 8.69 -8.99
CA LEU A 9 16.48 9.35 -9.11
C LEU A 9 17.45 8.47 -9.90
N GLU A 10 18.14 9.09 -10.86
CA GLU A 10 19.22 8.45 -11.63
C GLU A 10 20.29 7.91 -10.66
N ASN A 11 20.86 6.74 -10.96
CA ASN A 11 21.78 5.97 -10.10
C ASN A 11 21.20 5.38 -8.81
N SER A 12 19.87 5.34 -8.64
CA SER A 12 19.27 4.65 -7.49
C SER A 12 19.39 3.13 -7.63
N THR A 13 19.57 2.44 -6.51
CA THR A 13 19.49 0.98 -6.45
C THR A 13 18.05 0.50 -6.57
N ILE A 14 17.73 -0.25 -7.61
CA ILE A 14 16.39 -0.79 -7.87
C ILE A 14 16.37 -2.28 -7.60
N TYR A 15 15.43 -2.70 -6.75
CA TYR A 15 15.15 -4.11 -6.46
C TYR A 15 13.91 -4.55 -7.23
N THR A 16 14.03 -5.52 -8.14
CA THR A 16 12.88 -6.09 -8.86
C THR A 16 12.91 -7.60 -8.90
N ASP A 17 11.75 -8.21 -9.16
CA ASP A 17 11.63 -9.61 -9.53
C ASP A 17 12.46 -9.92 -10.79
N GLY A 18 12.84 -11.18 -10.95
CA GLY A 18 13.58 -11.71 -12.09
C GLY A 18 12.80 -11.83 -13.39
N TRP A 19 11.94 -10.87 -13.70
CA TRP A 19 11.31 -10.79 -15.00
C TRP A 19 12.28 -10.16 -16.02
N LYS A 20 12.46 -10.82 -17.19
CA LYS A 20 13.45 -10.43 -18.22
C LYS A 20 13.28 -9.00 -18.75
N ALA A 21 12.08 -8.43 -18.64
CA ALA A 21 11.83 -7.04 -19.03
C ALA A 21 12.68 -6.02 -18.23
N TYR A 22 13.12 -6.39 -17.02
CA TYR A 22 13.97 -5.57 -16.16
C TYR A 22 15.46 -5.62 -16.49
N ASP A 23 15.91 -6.53 -17.37
CA ASP A 23 17.32 -6.59 -17.79
C ASP A 23 17.76 -5.27 -18.46
N GLY A 24 16.81 -4.51 -19.03
CA GLY A 24 17.04 -3.18 -19.59
C GLY A 24 17.25 -2.06 -18.55
N LEU A 25 17.19 -2.33 -17.24
CA LEU A 25 17.49 -1.35 -16.19
C LEU A 25 19.00 -1.11 -16.03
N ILE A 26 19.81 -2.15 -16.23
CA ILE A 26 21.27 -2.05 -16.22
C ILE A 26 21.75 -1.13 -17.34
N LEU A 27 21.15 -1.27 -18.54
CA LEU A 27 21.44 -0.41 -19.70
C LEU A 27 21.08 1.06 -19.48
N ASN A 28 20.18 1.33 -18.52
CA ASN A 28 19.72 2.67 -18.17
C ASN A 28 20.52 3.30 -17.00
N GLY A 29 21.60 2.67 -16.53
CA GLY A 29 22.48 3.23 -15.49
C GLY A 29 21.98 3.05 -14.05
N TYR A 30 21.03 2.14 -13.83
CA TYR A 30 20.56 1.82 -12.47
C TYR A 30 21.30 0.58 -11.92
N ASP A 31 21.69 0.64 -10.64
CA ASP A 31 22.15 -0.54 -9.92
C ASP A 31 20.96 -1.47 -9.69
N HIS A 32 20.89 -2.55 -10.47
CA HIS A 32 19.76 -3.47 -10.46
C HIS A 32 20.08 -4.75 -9.69
N TYR A 33 19.33 -4.99 -8.62
CA TYR A 33 19.39 -6.25 -7.87
C TYR A 33 18.16 -7.10 -8.17
N ARG A 34 18.41 -8.27 -8.75
CA ARG A 34 17.40 -9.27 -9.07
C ARG A 34 17.05 -10.08 -7.81
N ILE A 35 15.79 -10.02 -7.40
CA ILE A 35 15.26 -10.87 -6.33
C ILE A 35 14.74 -12.15 -6.97
N TYR A 36 15.37 -13.29 -6.65
CA TYR A 36 14.96 -14.60 -7.14
C TYR A 36 13.92 -15.21 -6.20
N HIS A 37 12.66 -15.23 -6.64
CA HIS A 37 11.53 -15.82 -5.90
C HIS A 37 11.61 -17.34 -5.72
N SER A 38 12.59 -18.02 -6.33
CA SER A 38 12.76 -19.48 -6.23
C SER A 38 13.30 -19.97 -4.89
N HIS A 39 13.86 -19.10 -4.05
CA HIS A 39 14.53 -19.47 -2.79
C HIS A 39 13.87 -18.91 -1.52
N ASN A 40 12.58 -18.53 -1.56
CA ASN A 40 11.89 -17.93 -0.40
C ASN A 40 12.56 -16.63 0.11
N GLU A 41 13.40 -15.96 -0.68
CA GLU A 41 14.03 -14.68 -0.34
C GLU A 41 13.02 -13.52 -0.44
N PHE A 42 11.97 -13.56 0.39
CA PHE A 42 11.01 -12.46 0.54
C PHE A 42 11.50 -11.36 1.50
N ALA A 43 12.71 -11.51 2.03
CA ALA A 43 13.32 -10.57 2.96
C ALA A 43 14.85 -10.64 2.88
N ARG A 44 15.49 -9.57 2.40
CA ARG A 44 16.82 -9.18 2.90
C ARG A 44 16.62 -8.06 3.91
N GLY A 45 16.65 -8.40 5.19
CA GLY A 45 16.54 -7.44 6.30
C GLY A 45 15.11 -7.01 6.66
N LYS A 46 14.95 -5.77 7.17
CA LYS A 46 13.68 -5.17 7.66
C LYS A 46 12.65 -4.83 6.57
N ASN A 47 12.96 -5.10 5.30
CA ASN A 47 12.08 -4.78 4.18
C ASN A 47 11.14 -5.95 3.90
N HIS A 48 9.99 -5.94 4.56
CA HIS A 48 8.95 -6.95 4.41
C HIS A 48 8.12 -6.70 3.14
N VAL A 49 8.64 -7.10 1.97
CA VAL A 49 7.85 -7.16 0.73
C VAL A 49 6.60 -8.02 0.94
N ASN A 50 6.72 -9.09 1.72
CA ASN A 50 5.58 -9.92 2.17
C ASN A 50 4.48 -9.11 2.89
N GLY A 51 4.82 -8.09 3.67
CA GLY A 51 3.83 -7.32 4.43
C GLY A 51 2.94 -6.49 3.50
N ILE A 52 3.55 -5.86 2.49
CA ILE A 52 2.82 -5.04 1.52
C ILE A 52 2.03 -5.91 0.54
N GLU A 53 2.53 -7.09 0.16
CA GLU A 53 1.80 -8.06 -0.66
C GLU A 53 0.56 -8.60 0.04
N LEU A 54 0.68 -8.96 1.31
CA LEU A 54 -0.45 -9.40 2.14
C LEU A 54 -1.51 -8.29 2.26
N PHE A 55 -1.07 -7.04 2.46
CA PHE A 55 -1.97 -5.88 2.49
C PHE A 55 -2.74 -5.71 1.17
N TRP A 56 -2.06 -5.81 0.03
CA TRP A 56 -2.71 -5.69 -1.28
C TRP A 56 -3.63 -6.88 -1.60
N SER A 57 -3.29 -8.10 -1.16
CA SER A 57 -4.17 -9.27 -1.28
C SER A 57 -5.48 -9.06 -0.51
N PHE A 58 -5.39 -8.56 0.73
CA PHE A 58 -6.55 -8.20 1.55
C PHE A 58 -7.39 -7.09 0.89
N SER A 59 -6.74 -6.00 0.48
CA SER A 59 -7.41 -4.84 -0.11
C SER A 59 -8.14 -5.22 -1.40
N LYS A 60 -7.51 -5.97 -2.31
CA LYS A 60 -8.15 -6.45 -3.55
C LYS A 60 -9.42 -7.25 -3.29
N ARG A 61 -9.38 -8.20 -2.35
CA ARG A 61 -10.55 -9.05 -2.01
C ARG A 61 -11.71 -8.22 -1.48
N ARG A 62 -11.42 -7.16 -0.72
CA ARG A 62 -12.43 -6.25 -0.18
C ARG A 62 -13.01 -5.35 -1.27
N LEU A 63 -12.14 -4.74 -2.06
CA LEU A 63 -12.53 -3.83 -3.13
C LEU A 63 -13.34 -4.52 -4.24
N ALA A 64 -13.05 -5.80 -4.51
CA ALA A 64 -13.81 -6.62 -5.46
C ALA A 64 -15.31 -6.74 -5.14
N LYS A 65 -15.71 -6.55 -3.87
CA LYS A 65 -17.12 -6.61 -3.46
C LYS A 65 -17.96 -5.43 -3.92
N PHE A 66 -17.32 -4.33 -4.35
CA PHE A 66 -18.03 -3.12 -4.76
C PHE A 66 -18.45 -3.13 -6.24
N ASN A 67 -18.14 -4.18 -7.01
CA ASN A 67 -18.46 -4.31 -8.45
C ASN A 67 -17.99 -3.10 -9.30
N GLY A 68 -16.92 -2.44 -8.87
CA GLY A 68 -16.43 -1.21 -9.46
C GLY A 68 -16.27 -0.10 -8.41
N LEU A 69 -15.24 0.72 -8.58
CA LEU A 69 -14.96 1.87 -7.73
C LEU A 69 -14.76 3.07 -8.64
N SER A 70 -15.36 4.19 -8.26
CA SER A 70 -15.08 5.47 -8.91
C SER A 70 -13.75 6.02 -8.39
N ASP A 71 -12.97 6.65 -9.27
CA ASP A 71 -11.62 7.13 -8.96
C ASP A 71 -11.60 8.13 -7.78
N ASP A 72 -12.63 8.96 -7.67
CA ASP A 72 -12.81 9.93 -6.58
C ASP A 72 -12.96 9.24 -5.21
N LYS A 73 -13.51 8.03 -5.17
CA LYS A 73 -13.74 7.27 -3.93
C LYS A 73 -12.66 6.24 -3.65
N PHE A 74 -11.83 5.91 -4.62
CA PHE A 74 -10.79 4.90 -4.47
C PHE A 74 -9.87 5.20 -3.27
N VAL A 75 -9.44 6.46 -3.13
CA VAL A 75 -8.57 6.89 -2.03
C VAL A 75 -9.22 6.66 -0.66
N LEU A 76 -10.52 6.94 -0.52
CA LEU A 76 -11.26 6.72 0.72
C LEU A 76 -11.35 5.23 1.07
N HIS A 77 -11.61 4.38 0.08
CA HIS A 77 -11.68 2.93 0.29
C HIS A 77 -10.31 2.33 0.62
N LEU A 78 -9.23 2.85 0.02
CA LEU A 78 -7.88 2.43 0.35
C LEU A 78 -7.51 2.83 1.80
N LYS A 79 -7.89 4.04 2.22
CA LYS A 79 -7.72 4.50 3.61
C LYS A 79 -8.53 3.66 4.61
N GLU A 80 -9.73 3.23 4.22
CA GLU A 80 -10.53 2.30 5.03
C GLU A 80 -9.86 0.93 5.16
N CYS A 81 -9.27 0.41 4.07
CA CYS A 81 -8.51 -0.83 4.10
C CYS A 81 -7.25 -0.72 4.99
N GLU A 82 -6.52 0.39 4.90
CA GLU A 82 -5.38 0.70 5.79
C GLU A 82 -5.80 0.70 7.26
N PHE A 83 -6.89 1.41 7.59
CA PHE A 83 -7.40 1.49 8.95
C PHE A 83 -7.76 0.11 9.50
N ARG A 84 -8.44 -0.73 8.72
CA ARG A 84 -8.78 -2.09 9.13
C ARG A 84 -7.56 -2.98 9.28
N TRP A 85 -6.60 -2.89 8.37
CA TRP A 85 -5.38 -3.69 8.41
C TRP A 85 -4.59 -3.42 9.69
N ASN A 86 -4.44 -2.14 10.04
CA ASN A 86 -3.73 -1.71 11.24
C ASN A 86 -4.47 -2.02 12.55
N ASN A 87 -5.78 -2.28 12.48
CA ASN A 87 -6.63 -2.58 13.64
C ASN A 87 -7.23 -3.99 13.59
N LYS A 88 -6.62 -4.91 12.83
CA LYS A 88 -7.15 -6.26 12.63
C LYS A 88 -7.27 -7.08 13.92
N ASP A 89 -6.39 -6.80 14.88
CA ASP A 89 -6.32 -7.47 16.18
C ASP A 89 -7.12 -6.72 17.27
N ASN A 90 -7.70 -5.57 16.92
CA ASN A 90 -8.47 -4.73 17.83
C ASN A 90 -9.98 -4.89 17.61
N ASP A 91 -10.75 -4.52 18.62
CA ASP A 91 -12.20 -4.38 18.51
C ASP A 91 -12.55 -3.12 17.68
N LEU A 92 -12.71 -3.32 16.37
CA LEU A 92 -13.08 -2.30 15.40
C LEU A 92 -14.35 -1.53 15.81
N TYR A 93 -15.32 -2.21 16.42
CA TYR A 93 -16.57 -1.57 16.83
C TYR A 93 -16.32 -0.55 17.95
N LYS A 94 -15.55 -0.93 18.97
CA LYS A 94 -15.17 0.01 20.06
C LYS A 94 -14.37 1.19 19.53
N ILE A 95 -13.44 0.96 18.60
CA ILE A 95 -12.66 2.04 17.99
C ILE A 95 -13.57 2.98 17.22
N MET A 96 -14.45 2.46 16.36
CA MET A 96 -15.39 3.29 15.60
C MET A 96 -16.33 4.07 16.52
N LEU A 97 -16.87 3.43 17.57
CA LEU A 97 -17.71 4.11 18.56
C LEU A 97 -16.98 5.26 19.24
N THR A 98 -15.71 5.05 19.61
CA THR A 98 -14.86 6.08 20.20
C THR A 98 -14.61 7.24 19.24
N LEU A 99 -14.29 6.94 17.98
CA LEU A 99 -14.07 7.94 16.95
C LEU A 99 -15.33 8.76 16.68
N VAL A 100 -16.48 8.10 16.51
CA VAL A 100 -17.77 8.78 16.29
C VAL A 100 -18.10 9.70 17.45
N ARG A 101 -17.95 9.25 18.71
CA ARG A 101 -18.17 10.11 19.89
C ARG A 101 -17.22 11.32 19.88
N LYS A 102 -15.93 11.10 19.61
CA LYS A 102 -14.91 12.16 19.59
C LYS A 102 -15.16 13.21 18.51
N PHE A 103 -15.54 12.81 17.31
CA PHE A 103 -15.77 13.72 16.19
C PHE A 103 -17.18 14.35 16.23
N SER A 104 -18.19 13.62 16.70
CA SER A 104 -19.56 14.15 16.88
C SER A 104 -19.59 15.32 17.88
N ILE A 105 -18.84 15.21 18.99
CA ILE A 105 -18.71 16.29 19.98
C ILE A 105 -18.04 17.54 19.38
N LYS A 106 -17.08 17.37 18.47
CA LYS A 106 -16.41 18.50 17.80
C LYS A 106 -17.32 19.23 16.81
N VAL A 107 -18.21 18.53 16.12
CA VAL A 107 -19.19 19.15 15.20
C VAL A 107 -20.20 19.99 15.98
N ILE A 108 -20.67 19.50 17.13
CA ILE A 108 -21.58 20.27 17.99
C ILE A 108 -20.92 21.55 18.50
N TRP A 109 -19.65 21.49 18.93
CA TRP A 109 -18.89 22.65 19.42
C TRP A 109 -18.50 23.66 18.34
N THR A 110 -18.49 23.28 17.06
CA THR A 110 -18.19 24.20 15.94
C THR A 110 -19.44 24.85 15.36
N LEU A 111 -20.63 24.32 15.63
CA LEU A 111 -21.92 24.89 15.22
C LEU A 111 -22.57 25.78 16.30
N THR A 112 -21.99 25.83 17.51
CA THR A 112 -22.48 26.63 18.65
C THR A 112 -21.60 27.85 18.96
N LYS A 113 -20.63 28.16 18.10
CA LYS A 113 -19.89 29.43 18.05
C LYS A 113 -20.17 30.12 16.72
#